data_AF-X1LIE6-F1
#
_entry.id   AF-X1LIE6-F1
#
_cell.length_a   1.000
_cell.length_b   1.000
_cell.length_c   1.000
_cell.angle_alpha   90.00
_cell.angle_beta   90.00
_cell.angle_gamma   90.00
#
_symmetry.space_group_name_H-M   'P 1'
#
loop_
_entity.id
_entity.type
_entity.pdbx_description
1 polymer ?
#
loop_
_entity_poly.entity_id
_entity_poly.type
_entity_poly.pdbx_seq_one_letter_code
_entity_poly.pdbx_strand_id
1 'polypeptide(L)'
;VTPLNLGIETLGGVMTKLVERNTTIPVNKTQIFSTAADNQPSVEIHVLQGERPMAGDNKTLGRFILDGIPPTPRGIPQIEVSFDIDANGILNVNAKDKATGKEQSIKIEASSGISKEDIEKMKKESEVHEGEDRKKKELIDARNLADTLVYTTEKTMKEFGKKVKQEDKKEIEEKIEALKKVKDSDNVEQIKKASEELSQAIQKVGSALWQALTD
;
A
#
# COMPACT_ATOMS: atom_id res chain seq x y z
N VAL A 1 22.06 -8.72 14.53
CA VAL A 1 21.01 -7.72 14.27
C VAL A 1 20.87 -7.53 12.76
N THR A 2 19.72 -7.09 12.28
CA THR A 2 19.52 -6.74 10.87
C THR A 2 20.32 -5.48 10.50
N PRO A 3 21.10 -5.47 9.41
CA PRO A 3 21.93 -4.31 9.05
C PRO A 3 21.15 -3.15 8.43
N LEU A 4 20.03 -3.45 7.77
CA LEU A 4 19.15 -2.52 7.05
C LEU A 4 17.70 -2.95 7.28
N ASN A 5 16.73 -2.08 6.97
CA ASN A 5 15.32 -2.48 7.00
C ASN A 5 15.02 -3.54 5.93
N LEU A 6 14.08 -4.42 6.24
CA LEU A 6 13.53 -5.42 5.33
C LEU A 6 12.03 -5.19 5.19
N GLY A 7 11.53 -5.37 3.98
CA GLY A 7 10.15 -5.04 3.67
C GLY A 7 9.70 -5.58 2.32
N ILE A 8 8.50 -5.16 1.92
CA ILE A 8 7.93 -5.48 0.61
C ILE A 8 7.53 -4.23 -0.14
N GLU A 9 7.49 -4.33 -1.48
CA GLU A 9 6.84 -3.32 -2.31
C GLU A 9 5.32 -3.34 -2.12
N THR A 10 4.72 -2.18 -1.97
CA THR A 10 3.27 -1.97 -1.94
C THR A 10 2.84 -0.99 -3.03
N LEU A 11 1.52 -0.76 -3.15
CA LEU A 11 0.91 0.09 -4.18
C LEU A 11 1.62 1.46 -4.28
N GLY A 12 1.97 1.83 -5.50
CA GLY A 12 2.69 3.07 -5.80
C GLY A 12 4.22 2.96 -5.73
N GLY A 13 4.76 1.75 -5.61
CA GLY A 13 6.21 1.51 -5.62
C GLY A 13 6.89 1.95 -4.32
N VAL A 14 6.18 1.83 -3.19
CA VAL A 14 6.69 2.20 -1.86
C VAL A 14 7.18 0.94 -1.15
N MET A 15 8.32 1.04 -0.47
CA MET A 15 8.80 -0.02 0.43
C MET A 15 8.08 0.10 1.78
N THR A 16 7.23 -0.88 2.09
CA THR A 16 6.65 -1.03 3.42
C THR A 16 7.58 -1.90 4.27
N LYS A 17 8.12 -1.32 5.35
CA LYS A 17 9.08 -1.96 6.24
C LYS A 17 8.35 -2.92 7.19
N LEU A 18 8.79 -4.18 7.27
CA LEU A 18 8.26 -5.17 8.21
C LEU A 18 9.26 -5.45 9.35
N VAL A 19 10.56 -5.44 9.06
CA VAL A 19 11.63 -5.60 10.04
C VAL A 19 12.52 -4.36 9.95
N GLU A 20 12.62 -3.62 11.05
CA GLU A 20 13.47 -2.43 11.10
C GLU A 20 14.95 -2.82 11.20
N ARG A 21 15.82 -1.91 10.76
CA ARG A 21 17.26 -2.04 10.98
C ARG A 21 17.57 -2.17 12.48
N ASN A 22 18.68 -2.82 12.78
CA ASN A 22 19.15 -3.10 14.14
C ASN A 22 18.19 -4.00 14.96
N THR A 23 17.23 -4.67 14.32
CA THR A 23 16.39 -5.67 15.00
C THR A 23 17.24 -6.89 15.37
N THR A 24 17.15 -7.34 16.62
CA THR A 24 17.83 -8.56 17.10
C THR A 24 17.22 -9.79 16.44
N ILE A 25 18.08 -10.69 15.95
CA ILE A 25 17.68 -11.98 15.35
C ILE A 25 17.94 -13.11 16.37
N PRO A 26 17.16 -14.19 16.39
CA PRO A 26 16.04 -14.50 15.49
C PRO A 26 14.80 -13.61 15.73
N VAL A 27 14.02 -13.33 14.68
CA VAL A 27 12.80 -12.52 14.77
C VAL A 27 11.75 -12.95 13.75
N ASN A 28 10.49 -12.89 14.16
CA ASN A 28 9.34 -13.07 13.28
C ASN A 28 8.48 -11.79 13.29
N LYS A 29 8.13 -11.29 12.11
CA LYS A 29 7.22 -10.15 11.92
C LYS A 29 6.18 -10.50 10.88
N THR A 30 4.92 -10.20 11.17
CA THR A 30 3.80 -10.50 10.30
C THR A 30 2.93 -9.28 10.13
N GLN A 31 2.48 -9.03 8.90
CA GLN A 31 1.58 -7.93 8.56
C GLN A 31 0.57 -8.39 7.50
N ILE A 32 -0.66 -7.88 7.61
CA ILE A 32 -1.73 -8.18 6.66
C ILE A 32 -1.79 -7.09 5.60
N PHE A 33 -1.82 -7.51 4.34
CA PHE A 33 -2.00 -6.71 3.15
C PHE A 33 -3.27 -7.13 2.42
N SER A 34 -3.62 -6.40 1.36
CA SER A 34 -4.77 -6.71 0.52
C SER A 34 -4.48 -6.41 -0.96
N THR A 35 -5.41 -6.77 -1.83
CA THR A 35 -5.33 -6.51 -3.27
C THR A 35 -5.58 -5.04 -3.59
N ALA A 36 -4.93 -4.56 -4.66
CA ALA A 36 -5.04 -3.19 -5.13
C ALA A 36 -6.14 -3.01 -6.20
N ALA A 37 -6.60 -4.12 -6.81
CA ALA A 37 -7.63 -4.12 -7.85
C ALA A 37 -8.74 -5.15 -7.56
N ASP A 38 -9.93 -4.87 -8.09
CA ASP A 38 -11.08 -5.78 -8.01
C ASP A 38 -10.79 -7.06 -8.80
N ASN A 39 -11.20 -8.19 -8.24
CA ASN A 39 -11.04 -9.52 -8.85
C ASN A 39 -9.58 -9.84 -9.22
N GLN A 40 -8.63 -9.25 -8.49
CA GLN A 40 -7.21 -9.49 -8.69
C GLN A 40 -6.88 -10.97 -8.39
N PRO A 41 -6.44 -11.77 -9.37
CA PRO A 41 -6.29 -13.22 -9.22
C PRO A 41 -5.01 -13.63 -8.48
N SER A 42 -4.06 -12.71 -8.33
CA SER A 42 -2.75 -12.96 -7.72
C SER A 42 -2.12 -11.68 -7.17
N VAL A 43 -1.25 -11.81 -6.18
CA VAL A 43 -0.40 -10.72 -5.65
C VAL A 43 1.07 -11.06 -5.85
N GLU A 44 1.86 -10.09 -6.28
CA GLU A 44 3.33 -10.21 -6.31
C GLU A 44 3.89 -9.73 -4.98
N ILE A 45 4.75 -10.54 -4.37
CA ILE A 45 5.49 -10.22 -3.16
C ILE A 45 6.92 -9.95 -3.57
N HIS A 46 7.27 -8.66 -3.63
CA HIS A 46 8.62 -8.21 -3.94
C HIS A 46 9.36 -7.84 -2.67
N VAL A 47 10.32 -8.68 -2.28
CA VAL A 47 11.09 -8.55 -1.04
C VAL A 47 12.30 -7.63 -1.26
N LEU A 48 12.43 -6.66 -0.38
CA LEU A 48 13.38 -5.54 -0.48
C LEU A 48 14.23 -5.40 0.78
N GLN A 49 15.45 -4.89 0.61
CA GLN A 49 16.35 -4.48 1.67
C GLN A 49 16.89 -3.07 1.42
N GLY A 50 16.74 -2.18 2.42
CA GLY A 50 17.29 -0.83 2.36
C GLY A 50 16.57 0.17 3.26
N GLU A 51 16.97 1.43 3.14
CA GLU A 51 16.51 2.51 4.04
C GLU A 51 15.52 3.48 3.37
N ARG A 52 15.55 3.55 2.03
CA ARG A 52 14.79 4.52 1.24
C ARG A 52 13.31 4.14 1.17
N PRO A 53 12.38 5.10 1.08
CA PRO A 53 10.95 4.80 1.07
C PRO A 53 10.44 4.23 -0.25
N MET A 54 11.17 4.45 -1.36
CA MET A 54 10.76 3.99 -2.68
C MET A 54 11.34 2.60 -2.98
N ALA A 55 10.52 1.67 -3.44
CA ALA A 55 10.91 0.29 -3.71
C ALA A 55 12.05 0.17 -4.72
N GLY A 56 11.98 0.93 -5.83
CA GLY A 56 13.00 0.92 -6.88
C GLY A 56 14.38 1.46 -6.45
N ASP A 57 14.44 2.13 -5.29
CA ASP A 57 15.65 2.71 -4.72
C ASP A 57 16.30 1.80 -3.65
N ASN A 58 15.74 0.61 -3.43
CA ASN A 58 16.25 -0.39 -2.49
C ASN A 58 16.73 -1.64 -3.22
N LYS A 59 17.46 -2.51 -2.51
CA LYS A 59 17.94 -3.76 -3.09
C LYS A 59 16.83 -4.80 -3.13
N THR A 60 16.55 -5.35 -4.31
CA THR A 60 15.72 -6.55 -4.46
C THR A 60 16.42 -7.78 -3.89
N LEU A 61 15.76 -8.49 -2.98
CA LEU A 61 16.23 -9.78 -2.48
C LEU A 61 15.57 -10.95 -3.20
N GLY A 62 14.31 -10.79 -3.61
CA GLY A 62 13.57 -11.83 -4.31
C GLY A 62 12.15 -11.41 -4.63
N ARG A 63 11.50 -12.16 -5.52
CA ARG A 63 10.11 -11.96 -5.90
C ARG A 63 9.43 -13.31 -6.02
N PHE A 64 8.17 -13.36 -5.63
CA PHE A 64 7.30 -14.51 -5.87
C PHE A 64 5.85 -14.05 -5.97
N ILE A 65 5.01 -14.91 -6.54
CA ILE A 65 3.60 -14.62 -6.76
C ILE A 65 2.78 -15.60 -5.92
N LEU A 66 1.85 -15.05 -5.14
CA LEU A 66 0.77 -15.83 -4.53
C LEU A 66 -0.43 -15.75 -5.47
N ASP A 67 -0.82 -16.90 -6.03
CA ASP A 67 -1.87 -17.00 -7.03
C ASP A 67 -3.18 -17.59 -6.48
N GLY A 68 -4.21 -17.56 -7.33
CA GLY A 68 -5.50 -18.17 -7.05
C GLY A 68 -6.26 -17.50 -5.91
N ILE A 69 -6.12 -16.18 -5.79
CA ILE A 69 -6.97 -15.35 -4.94
C ILE A 69 -8.38 -15.34 -5.55
N PRO A 70 -9.43 -15.67 -4.76
CA PRO A 70 -10.79 -15.66 -5.26
C PRO A 70 -11.21 -14.26 -5.76
N PRO A 71 -12.02 -14.17 -6.83
CA PRO A 71 -12.56 -12.91 -7.31
C PRO A 71 -13.32 -12.18 -6.20
N THR A 72 -12.74 -11.11 -5.69
CA THR A 72 -13.26 -10.31 -4.58
C THR A 72 -12.97 -8.83 -4.82
N PRO A 73 -13.80 -7.93 -4.28
CA PRO A 73 -13.50 -6.51 -4.30
C PRO A 73 -12.12 -6.21 -3.69
N ARG A 74 -11.42 -5.21 -4.22
CA ARG A 74 -10.13 -4.77 -3.69
C ARG A 74 -10.23 -4.43 -2.19
N GLY A 75 -9.14 -4.60 -1.46
CA GLY A 75 -9.09 -4.29 -0.02
C GLY A 75 -9.78 -5.33 0.88
N ILE A 76 -10.48 -6.34 0.33
CA ILE A 76 -11.13 -7.40 1.10
C ILE A 76 -10.22 -8.61 1.35
N PRO A 77 -9.46 -9.13 0.35
CA PRO A 77 -8.51 -10.22 0.60
C PRO A 77 -7.57 -9.91 1.75
N GLN A 78 -7.34 -10.88 2.63
CA GLN A 78 -6.39 -10.75 3.72
C GLN A 78 -5.16 -11.59 3.40
N ILE A 79 -4.14 -10.93 2.85
CA ILE A 79 -2.86 -11.55 2.52
C ILE A 79 -1.92 -11.32 3.70
N GLU A 80 -1.70 -12.35 4.49
CA GLU A 80 -0.76 -12.35 5.59
C GLU A 80 0.65 -12.56 5.06
N VAL A 81 1.53 -11.58 5.24
CA VAL A 81 2.94 -11.67 4.86
C VAL A 81 3.79 -11.73 6.12
N SER A 82 4.60 -12.78 6.23
CA SER A 82 5.46 -13.06 7.38
C SER A 82 6.93 -13.05 6.96
N PHE A 83 7.75 -12.35 7.73
CA PHE A 83 9.20 -12.30 7.64
C PHE A 83 9.76 -13.03 8.86
N ASP A 84 10.44 -14.15 8.62
CA ASP A 84 11.06 -14.96 9.65
C ASP A 84 12.57 -15.01 9.41
N ILE A 85 13.35 -14.46 10.34
CA ILE A 85 14.81 -14.44 10.27
C ILE A 85 15.35 -15.35 11.36
N ASP A 86 16.06 -16.40 10.94
CA ASP A 86 16.62 -17.38 11.87
C ASP A 86 17.95 -16.91 12.50
N ALA A 87 18.52 -17.75 13.37
CA ALA A 87 19.79 -17.46 14.04
C ALA A 87 21.00 -17.42 13.08
N ASN A 88 20.88 -18.02 11.89
CA ASN A 88 21.90 -18.00 10.84
C ASN A 88 21.74 -16.77 9.91
N GLY A 89 20.70 -15.96 10.11
CA GLY A 89 20.34 -14.83 9.28
C GLY A 89 19.56 -15.21 8.01
N ILE A 90 19.16 -16.46 7.84
CA ILE A 90 18.33 -16.86 6.71
C ILE A 90 16.95 -16.22 6.88
N LEU A 91 16.52 -15.48 5.86
CA LEU A 91 15.20 -14.87 5.78
C LEU A 91 14.25 -15.79 5.04
N ASN A 92 13.20 -16.24 5.71
CA ASN A 92 12.04 -16.88 5.08
C ASN A 92 10.93 -15.85 4.98
N VAL A 93 10.46 -15.61 3.76
CA VAL A 93 9.29 -14.76 3.51
C VAL A 93 8.15 -15.65 3.06
N ASN A 94 7.05 -15.66 3.81
CA ASN A 94 5.83 -16.38 3.49
C ASN A 94 4.70 -15.39 3.21
N ALA A 95 3.87 -15.66 2.21
CA ALA A 95 2.61 -14.96 2.00
C ALA A 95 1.47 -15.97 1.93
N LYS A 96 0.41 -15.71 2.70
CA LYS A 96 -0.74 -16.59 2.85
C LYS A 96 -2.03 -15.82 2.68
N ASP A 97 -2.90 -16.30 1.80
CA ASP A 97 -4.29 -15.85 1.75
C ASP A 97 -5.07 -16.52 2.88
N LYS A 98 -5.59 -15.72 3.82
CA LYS A 98 -6.34 -16.25 4.97
C LYS A 98 -7.68 -16.85 4.60
N ALA A 99 -8.25 -16.51 3.44
CA ALA A 99 -9.53 -17.05 3.00
C ALA A 99 -9.39 -18.48 2.43
N THR A 100 -8.43 -18.69 1.53
CA THR A 100 -8.21 -19.99 0.89
C THR A 100 -7.20 -20.88 1.61
N GLY A 101 -6.36 -20.31 2.47
CA GLY A 101 -5.24 -20.98 3.09
C GLY A 101 -4.06 -21.23 2.14
N LYS A 102 -4.15 -20.80 0.87
CA LYS A 102 -3.04 -20.88 -0.07
C LYS A 102 -1.89 -20.03 0.42
N GLU A 103 -0.68 -20.57 0.29
CA GLU A 103 0.53 -19.88 0.67
C GLU A 103 1.63 -20.11 -0.36
N GLN A 104 2.54 -19.14 -0.44
CA GLN A 104 3.75 -19.22 -1.22
C GLN A 104 4.88 -18.59 -0.40
N SER A 105 6.08 -19.12 -0.53
CA SER A 105 7.22 -18.64 0.24
C SER A 105 8.50 -18.63 -0.58
N ILE A 106 9.45 -17.81 -0.15
CA ILE A 106 10.83 -17.87 -0.61
C ILE A 106 11.78 -17.88 0.58
N LYS A 107 12.91 -18.56 0.40
CA LYS A 107 14.02 -18.56 1.34
C LYS A 107 15.17 -17.77 0.72
N ILE A 108 15.65 -16.76 1.45
CA ILE A 108 16.73 -15.87 1.05
C ILE A 108 17.86 -16.03 2.06
N GLU A 109 19.04 -16.41 1.58
CA GLU A 109 20.22 -16.52 2.43
C GLU A 109 20.79 -15.13 2.73
N ALA A 110 21.05 -14.82 4.01
CA ALA A 110 21.57 -13.53 4.48
C ALA A 110 22.84 -13.06 3.76
N SER A 111 23.59 -13.99 3.19
CA SER A 111 24.85 -13.76 2.48
C SER A 111 24.66 -13.20 1.07
N SER A 112 23.47 -12.72 0.69
CA SER A 112 23.22 -12.07 -0.60
C SER A 112 23.91 -10.69 -0.73
N GLY A 113 25.24 -10.68 -0.63
CA GLY A 113 26.14 -9.77 -1.35
C GLY A 113 25.97 -8.28 -1.11
N ILE A 114 25.74 -7.82 0.12
CA ILE A 114 25.94 -6.40 0.47
C ILE A 114 27.18 -6.31 1.34
N SER A 115 28.22 -5.65 0.82
CA SER A 115 29.43 -5.38 1.59
C SER A 115 29.14 -4.36 2.70
N LYS A 116 29.99 -4.29 3.73
CA LYS A 116 29.87 -3.24 4.76
C LYS A 116 29.93 -1.83 4.14
N GLU A 117 30.71 -1.67 3.08
CA GLU A 117 30.85 -0.42 2.33
C GLU A 117 29.53 -0.05 1.65
N ASP A 118 28.84 -1.02 1.03
CA ASP A 118 27.53 -0.81 0.42
C ASP A 118 26.47 -0.46 1.46
N ILE A 119 26.49 -1.08 2.65
CA ILE A 119 25.58 -0.74 3.76
C ILE A 119 25.74 0.72 4.16
N GLU A 120 26.98 1.18 4.38
CA GLU A 120 27.25 2.56 4.77
C GLU A 120 26.90 3.55 3.64
N LYS A 121 27.16 3.16 2.39
CA LYS A 121 26.74 3.94 1.21
C LYS A 121 25.22 4.09 1.16
N MET A 122 24.44 3.01 1.31
CA MET A 122 22.98 3.05 1.29
C MET A 122 22.40 3.91 2.42
N LYS A 123 23.00 3.86 3.62
CA LYS A 123 22.60 4.73 4.74
C LYS A 123 22.83 6.20 4.39
N LYS A 124 24.02 6.53 3.90
CA LYS A 124 24.39 7.90 3.54
C LYS A 124 23.54 8.43 2.38
N GLU A 125 23.26 7.61 1.37
CA GLU A 125 22.37 7.97 0.27
C GLU A 125 20.96 8.26 0.78
N SER A 126 20.43 7.46 1.72
CA SER A 126 19.12 7.74 2.33
C SER A 126 19.07 9.07 3.06
N GLU A 127 20.15 9.49 3.74
CA GLU A 127 20.23 10.79 4.42
C GLU A 127 20.29 11.95 3.42
N VAL A 128 21.07 11.80 2.35
CA VAL A 128 21.20 12.83 1.30
C VAL A 128 19.89 13.02 0.52
N HIS A 129 19.16 11.94 0.27
CA HIS A 129 17.92 11.96 -0.51
C HIS A 129 16.65 12.16 0.34
N GLU A 130 16.76 12.29 1.66
CA GLU A 130 15.61 12.36 2.58
C GLU A 130 14.54 13.37 2.14
N GLY A 131 14.96 14.58 1.72
CA GLY A 131 14.03 15.63 1.29
C GLY A 131 13.28 15.32 0.00
N GLU A 132 13.93 14.66 -0.96
CA GLU A 132 13.32 14.23 -2.23
C GLU A 132 12.40 13.02 -2.01
N ASP A 133 12.90 12.05 -1.25
CA ASP A 133 12.21 10.81 -0.90
C ASP A 133 10.94 11.08 -0.11
N ARG A 134 10.96 12.07 0.80
CA ARG A 134 9.77 12.51 1.53
C ARG A 134 8.70 13.06 0.60
N LYS A 135 9.08 13.88 -0.40
CA LYS A 135 8.14 14.46 -1.36
C LYS A 135 7.54 13.39 -2.28
N LYS A 136 8.36 12.45 -2.77
CA LYS A 136 7.88 11.32 -3.59
C LYS A 136 6.90 10.46 -2.82
N LYS A 137 7.24 10.10 -1.58
CA LYS A 137 6.36 9.32 -0.70
C LYS A 137 5.06 10.06 -0.43
N GLU A 138 5.12 11.34 -0.08
CA GLU A 138 3.93 12.15 0.19
C GLU A 138 3.02 12.24 -1.04
N LEU A 139 3.59 12.37 -2.24
CA LEU A 139 2.83 12.33 -3.48
C LEU A 139 2.12 11.00 -3.66
N ILE A 140 2.82 9.88 -3.52
CA ILE A 140 2.24 8.55 -3.68
C ILE A 140 1.16 8.26 -2.64
N ASP A 141 1.39 8.65 -1.38
CA ASP A 141 0.41 8.51 -0.32
C ASP A 141 -0.86 9.33 -0.63
N ALA A 142 -0.70 10.55 -1.18
CA ALA A 142 -1.82 11.36 -1.65
C ALA A 142 -2.56 10.71 -2.83
N ARG A 143 -1.85 10.12 -3.80
CA ARG A 143 -2.45 9.38 -4.92
C ARG A 143 -3.23 8.16 -4.44
N ASN A 144 -2.64 7.37 -3.56
CA ASN A 144 -3.27 6.17 -2.99
C ASN A 144 -4.53 6.52 -2.19
N LEU A 145 -4.50 7.61 -1.41
CA LEU A 145 -5.68 8.11 -0.70
C LEU A 145 -6.77 8.56 -1.66
N ALA A 146 -6.42 9.32 -2.69
CA ALA A 146 -7.35 9.77 -3.72
C ALA A 146 -8.01 8.58 -4.45
N ASP A 147 -7.22 7.59 -4.86
CA ASP A 147 -7.72 6.36 -5.49
C ASP A 147 -8.65 5.57 -4.57
N THR A 148 -8.32 5.49 -3.28
CA THR A 148 -9.15 4.84 -2.27
C THR A 148 -10.50 5.55 -2.12
N LEU A 149 -10.46 6.89 -2.06
CA LEU A 149 -11.63 7.72 -1.91
C LEU A 149 -12.55 7.64 -3.14
N VAL A 150 -12.00 7.80 -4.36
CA VAL A 150 -12.77 7.69 -5.62
C VAL A 150 -13.54 6.38 -5.66
N TYR A 151 -12.86 5.26 -5.49
CA TYR A 151 -13.49 3.94 -5.56
C TYR A 151 -14.57 3.73 -4.50
N THR A 152 -14.27 4.07 -3.24
CA THR A 152 -15.22 3.87 -2.14
C THR A 152 -16.49 4.68 -2.38
N THR A 153 -16.31 5.89 -2.91
CA THR A 153 -17.42 6.78 -3.27
C THR A 153 -18.21 6.22 -4.44
N GLU A 154 -17.56 5.82 -5.54
CA GLU A 154 -18.23 5.23 -6.70
C GLU A 154 -19.02 3.98 -6.32
N LYS A 155 -18.46 3.12 -5.49
CA LYS A 155 -19.14 1.94 -4.96
C LYS A 155 -20.38 2.33 -4.15
N THR A 156 -20.22 3.26 -3.23
CA THR A 156 -21.33 3.78 -2.40
C THR A 156 -22.44 4.38 -3.26
N MET A 157 -22.09 5.15 -4.29
CA MET A 157 -23.06 5.76 -5.21
C MET A 157 -23.75 4.74 -6.12
N LYS A 158 -23.08 3.64 -6.48
CA LYS A 158 -23.72 2.53 -7.20
C LYS A 158 -24.74 1.79 -6.31
N GLU A 159 -24.41 1.56 -5.04
CA GLU A 159 -25.25 0.79 -4.12
C GLU A 159 -26.42 1.62 -3.56
N PHE A 160 -26.14 2.86 -3.14
CA PHE A 160 -27.08 3.70 -2.38
C PHE A 160 -27.51 4.97 -3.13
N GLY A 161 -26.94 5.28 -4.29
CA GLY A 161 -27.20 6.54 -4.99
C GLY A 161 -28.64 6.74 -5.50
N LYS A 162 -29.49 5.71 -5.43
CA LYS A 162 -30.95 5.85 -5.67
C LYS A 162 -31.71 6.48 -4.50
N LYS A 163 -31.14 6.44 -3.29
CA LYS A 163 -31.70 7.05 -2.07
C LYS A 163 -31.19 8.48 -1.82
N VAL A 164 -30.29 8.96 -2.68
CA VAL A 164 -29.69 10.31 -2.60
C VAL A 164 -30.45 11.25 -3.53
N LYS A 165 -30.58 12.52 -3.14
CA LYS A 165 -31.18 13.55 -4.00
C LYS A 165 -30.38 13.69 -5.30
N GLN A 166 -31.06 13.98 -6.41
CA GLN A 166 -30.42 14.06 -7.71
C GLN A 166 -29.36 15.18 -7.79
N GLU A 167 -29.57 16.28 -7.07
CA GLU A 167 -28.63 17.40 -6.96
C GLU A 167 -27.33 16.97 -6.26
N ASP A 168 -27.45 16.37 -5.07
CA ASP A 168 -26.31 15.87 -4.30
C ASP A 168 -25.54 14.78 -5.05
N LYS A 169 -26.26 13.91 -5.78
CA LYS A 169 -25.64 12.88 -6.62
C LYS A 169 -24.79 13.48 -7.73
N LYS A 170 -25.29 14.53 -8.41
CA LYS A 170 -24.53 15.24 -9.44
C LYS A 170 -23.29 15.91 -8.85
N GLU A 171 -23.43 16.57 -7.69
CA GLU A 171 -22.29 17.19 -7.00
C GLU A 171 -21.18 16.17 -6.71
N ILE A 172 -21.54 14.98 -6.18
CA ILE A 172 -20.57 13.91 -5.93
C ILE A 172 -19.92 13.41 -7.21
N GLU A 173 -20.70 13.15 -8.27
CA GLU A 173 -20.17 12.68 -9.56
C GLU A 173 -19.18 13.69 -10.18
N GLU A 174 -19.49 14.98 -10.10
CA GLU A 174 -18.58 16.05 -10.55
C GLU A 174 -17.28 16.09 -9.74
N LYS A 175 -17.36 15.93 -8.41
CA LYS A 175 -16.17 15.89 -7.53
C LYS A 175 -15.32 14.64 -7.74
N ILE A 176 -15.95 13.49 -8.02
CA ILE A 176 -15.24 12.26 -8.40
C ILE A 176 -14.43 12.50 -9.69
N GLU A 177 -15.05 13.07 -10.72
CA GLU A 177 -14.38 13.34 -11.99
C GLU A 177 -13.29 14.40 -11.85
N ALA A 178 -13.49 15.42 -11.01
CA ALA A 178 -12.46 16.39 -10.68
C ALA A 178 -11.24 15.73 -10.02
N LEU A 179 -11.46 14.85 -9.03
CA LEU A 179 -10.38 14.13 -8.36
C LEU A 179 -9.65 13.18 -9.31
N LYS A 180 -10.37 12.45 -10.17
CA LYS A 180 -9.77 11.57 -11.19
C LYS A 180 -8.86 12.31 -12.17
N LYS A 181 -9.16 13.58 -12.49
CA LYS A 181 -8.32 14.38 -13.40
C LYS A 181 -7.00 14.81 -12.77
N VAL A 182 -6.95 14.96 -11.43
CA VAL A 182 -5.78 15.48 -10.72
C VAL A 182 -5.00 14.41 -9.97
N LYS A 183 -5.61 13.25 -9.65
CA LYS A 183 -4.99 12.18 -8.86
C LYS A 183 -3.67 11.66 -9.45
N ASP A 184 -3.52 11.69 -10.78
CA ASP A 184 -2.32 11.21 -11.47
C ASP A 184 -1.29 12.33 -11.71
N SER A 185 -1.59 13.57 -11.30
CA SER A 185 -0.67 14.71 -11.41
C SER A 185 0.45 14.65 -10.37
N ASP A 186 1.52 15.42 -10.56
CA ASP A 186 2.62 15.55 -9.58
C ASP A 186 2.36 16.64 -8.54
N ASN A 187 1.15 17.20 -8.48
CA ASN A 187 0.79 18.29 -7.58
C ASN A 187 0.03 17.76 -6.35
N VAL A 188 0.78 17.53 -5.27
CA VAL A 188 0.24 17.05 -3.98
C VAL A 188 -0.88 17.95 -3.45
N GLU A 189 -0.74 19.27 -3.55
CA GLU A 189 -1.73 20.21 -3.04
C GLU A 189 -3.05 20.12 -3.80
N GLN A 190 -2.99 19.97 -5.13
CA GLN A 190 -4.19 19.79 -5.96
C GLN A 190 -4.90 18.47 -5.62
N ILE A 191 -4.15 17.38 -5.45
CA ILE A 191 -4.71 16.08 -5.08
C ILE A 191 -5.39 16.17 -3.70
N LYS A 192 -4.71 16.74 -2.70
CA LYS A 192 -5.26 16.90 -1.35
C LYS A 192 -6.52 17.76 -1.36
N LYS A 193 -6.48 18.91 -2.05
CA LYS A 193 -7.63 19.80 -2.16
C LYS A 193 -8.84 19.11 -2.81
N ALA A 194 -8.65 18.44 -3.95
CA ALA A 194 -9.73 17.72 -4.61
C ALA A 194 -10.25 16.54 -3.76
N SER A 195 -9.38 15.86 -3.02
CA SER A 195 -9.75 14.80 -2.09
C SER A 195 -10.58 15.33 -0.92
N GLU A 196 -10.23 16.50 -0.39
CA GLU A 196 -10.98 17.16 0.67
C GLU A 196 -12.35 17.63 0.18
N GLU A 197 -12.43 18.24 -1.00
CA GLU A 197 -13.70 18.65 -1.61
C GLU A 197 -14.65 17.46 -1.83
N LEU A 198 -14.12 16.33 -2.33
CA LEU A 198 -14.91 15.10 -2.49
C LEU A 198 -15.34 14.55 -1.12
N SER A 199 -14.44 14.53 -0.14
CA SER A 199 -14.75 14.06 1.22
C SER A 199 -15.86 14.88 1.87
N GLN A 200 -15.83 16.21 1.72
CA GLN A 200 -16.86 17.11 2.23
C GLN A 200 -18.22 16.87 1.56
N ALA A 201 -18.25 16.68 0.23
CA ALA A 201 -19.47 16.36 -0.49
C ALA A 201 -20.09 15.04 0.01
N ILE A 202 -19.27 14.01 0.21
CA ILE A 202 -19.71 12.72 0.74
C ILE A 202 -20.22 12.84 2.16
N GLN A 203 -19.57 13.62 3.03
CA GLN A 203 -20.02 13.78 4.42
C GLN A 203 -21.40 14.45 4.51
N LYS A 204 -21.68 15.46 3.68
CA LYS A 204 -23.00 16.08 3.60
C LYS A 204 -24.08 15.05 3.23
N VAL A 205 -23.77 14.21 2.24
CA VAL A 205 -24.71 13.20 1.73
C VAL A 205 -24.85 12.02 2.68
N GLY A 206 -23.76 11.52 3.24
CA GLY A 206 -23.73 10.43 4.20
C GLY A 206 -24.55 10.73 5.45
N SER A 207 -24.51 11.99 5.93
CA SER A 207 -25.34 12.46 7.05
C SER A 207 -26.83 12.42 6.71
N ALA A 208 -27.21 12.86 5.49
CA ALA A 208 -28.58 12.82 5.01
C ALA A 208 -29.09 11.39 4.74
N LEU A 209 -28.20 10.50 4.27
CA LEU A 209 -28.47 9.08 4.02
C LEU A 209 -28.65 8.29 5.32
N TRP A 210 -27.83 8.58 6.34
CA TRP A 210 -27.95 7.97 7.67
C TRP A 210 -29.26 8.36 8.35
N GLN A 211 -29.62 9.65 8.33
CA GLN A 211 -30.91 10.11 8.84
C GLN A 211 -32.08 9.43 8.14
N ALA A 212 -32.04 9.31 6.81
CA ALA A 212 -33.07 8.62 6.01
C ALA A 212 -33.08 7.08 6.15
N LEU A 213 -32.10 6.47 6.82
CA LEU A 213 -32.06 5.04 7.14
C LEU A 213 -32.54 4.75 8.57
N THR A 214 -32.49 5.74 9.46
CA THR A 214 -32.94 5.64 10.85
C THR A 214 -34.37 6.14 11.09
N ASP A 215 -34.92 6.92 10.16
CA ASP A 215 -36.35 7.29 10.10
C ASP A 215 -37.15 6.30 9.22
#